data_AF-A0A818HSS1-F1
#
_entry.id   AF-A0A818HSS1-F1
#
_cell.length_a   1.000
_cell.length_b   1.000
_cell.length_c   1.000
_cell.angle_alpha   90.00
_cell.angle_beta   90.00
_cell.angle_gamma   90.00
#
_symmetry.space_group_name_H-M   'P 1'
#
loop_
_entity.id
_entity.type
_entity.pdbx_description
1 polymer ?
#
loop_
_entity_poly.entity_id
_entity_poly.type
_entity_poly.pdbx_seq_one_letter_code
_entity_poly.pdbx_strand_id
1 'polypeptide(L)'
;MQGASIIYRKIFHTAFQGRRSTFDVTFKLAQKDPSGRPTTGIVYHPAKNGYATNNFNSDVQKEAWNNYKYCNVYIQLDIYGNGVLTSSGVAWYPDSGMSNANLARIVYNGRYLYGNTNDEFSSVLTHEFGHWLNLFHTFEHGCVNSSEGQCDRTGDRVCDTPQTVGNQGCKPVHNCLGQLVNGENYMDYSGAYGCYRMFTVGQVARMEAAMQHPARKPLWQPQNLIATGVAGNN
;
A
#
# COMPACT_ATOMS: atom_id res chain seq x y z
N MET A 1 -9.76 5.68 17.86
CA MET A 1 -9.64 6.88 17.03
C MET A 1 -10.96 7.05 16.33
N GLN A 2 -11.70 8.10 16.68
CA GLN A 2 -13.02 8.39 16.09
C GLN A 2 -12.87 8.54 14.58
N GLY A 3 -13.81 7.93 13.85
CA GLY A 3 -13.90 8.04 12.40
C GLY A 3 -14.03 9.51 11.97
N ALA A 4 -12.97 10.02 11.35
CA ALA A 4 -13.03 11.27 10.62
C ALA A 4 -13.62 11.00 9.23
N SER A 5 -14.94 11.03 9.12
CA SER A 5 -15.60 11.23 7.82
C SER A 5 -15.69 12.73 7.58
N ILE A 6 -14.61 13.30 7.03
CA ILE A 6 -14.65 14.63 6.43
C ILE A 6 -14.77 14.39 4.92
N ILE A 7 -16.01 14.41 4.44
CA ILE A 7 -16.34 14.29 3.01
C ILE A 7 -16.00 15.63 2.32
N TYR A 8 -14.71 15.89 2.07
CA TYR A 8 -14.39 16.69 0.90
C TYR A 8 -14.66 15.81 -0.31
N ARG A 9 -15.69 16.16 -1.09
CA ARG A 9 -15.93 15.57 -2.42
C ARG A 9 -14.76 15.95 -3.31
N LYS A 10 -13.67 15.19 -3.22
CA LYS A 10 -12.64 15.13 -4.26
C LYS A 10 -13.38 14.89 -5.59
N ILE A 11 -13.32 15.87 -6.49
CA ILE A 11 -14.00 15.76 -7.79
C ILE A 11 -13.20 14.74 -8.59
N PHE A 12 -13.77 13.56 -8.75
CA PHE A 12 -13.24 12.51 -9.62
C PHE A 12 -13.52 12.87 -11.07
N HIS A 13 -12.59 12.52 -11.96
CA HIS A 13 -12.90 12.52 -13.37
C HIS A 13 -14.13 11.64 -13.63
N THR A 14 -15.16 12.21 -14.25
CA THR A 14 -16.49 11.58 -14.39
C THR A 14 -16.43 10.21 -15.07
N ALA A 15 -15.51 10.04 -16.02
CA ALA A 15 -15.28 8.76 -16.71
C ALA A 15 -14.88 7.58 -15.79
N PHE A 16 -14.32 7.85 -14.61
CA PHE A 16 -13.86 6.82 -13.67
C PHE A 16 -14.74 6.70 -12.42
N GLN A 17 -15.72 7.58 -12.22
CA GLN A 17 -16.62 7.54 -11.05
C GLN A 17 -17.31 6.18 -10.90
N GLY A 18 -17.80 5.61 -12.00
CA GLY A 18 -18.47 4.30 -11.99
C GLY A 18 -17.54 3.10 -11.77
N ARG A 19 -16.22 3.29 -11.82
CA ARG A 19 -15.22 2.24 -11.56
C ARG A 19 -14.71 2.27 -10.13
N ARG A 20 -15.03 3.31 -9.34
CA ARG A 20 -14.52 3.48 -8.00
C ARG A 20 -15.12 2.47 -7.04
N SER A 21 -14.28 1.96 -6.15
CA SER A 21 -14.73 1.19 -4.98
C SER A 21 -13.93 1.58 -3.74
N THR A 22 -14.45 1.17 -2.59
CA THR A 22 -13.83 1.33 -1.28
C THR A 22 -13.58 -0.05 -0.69
N PHE A 23 -12.36 -0.27 -0.22
CA PHE A 23 -12.03 -1.51 0.49
C PHE A 23 -12.28 -1.33 1.98
N ASP A 24 -13.14 -2.18 2.56
CA ASP A 24 -13.44 -2.14 3.99
C ASP A 24 -12.33 -2.85 4.79
N VAL A 25 -11.33 -2.07 5.20
CA VAL A 25 -10.22 -2.53 6.03
C VAL A 25 -9.86 -1.46 7.05
N THR A 26 -9.58 -1.87 8.28
CA THR A 26 -9.13 -0.97 9.34
C THR A 26 -7.75 -1.38 9.83
N PHE A 27 -6.79 -0.47 9.73
CA PHE A 27 -5.46 -0.63 10.33
C PHE A 27 -5.47 -0.05 11.73
N LYS A 28 -4.96 -0.81 12.70
CA LYS A 28 -4.88 -0.40 14.11
C LYS A 28 -3.45 -0.58 14.59
N LEU A 29 -2.90 0.42 15.28
CA LEU A 29 -1.67 0.24 16.04
C LEU A 29 -1.92 -0.85 17.09
N ALA A 30 -0.99 -1.79 17.16
CA ALA A 30 -1.06 -2.85 18.16
C ALA A 30 -0.98 -2.27 19.58
N GLN A 31 -1.75 -2.87 20.49
CA GLN A 31 -1.75 -2.50 21.91
C GLN A 31 -1.00 -3.52 22.78
N LYS A 32 -0.62 -4.67 22.20
CA LYS A 32 0.23 -5.68 22.83
C LYS A 32 1.43 -6.03 21.95
N ASP A 33 2.61 -6.04 22.55
CA ASP A 33 3.86 -6.48 21.93
C ASP A 33 3.90 -8.01 21.76
N PRO A 34 4.93 -8.58 21.10
CA PRO A 34 5.04 -10.03 20.89
C PRO A 34 5.10 -10.87 22.18
N SER A 35 5.47 -10.27 23.32
CA SER A 35 5.48 -10.89 24.65
C SER A 35 4.15 -10.72 25.39
N GLY A 36 3.15 -10.08 24.77
CA GLY A 36 1.84 -9.82 25.35
C GLY A 36 1.77 -8.59 26.26
N ARG A 37 2.83 -7.79 26.36
CA ARG A 37 2.89 -6.60 27.22
C ARG A 37 2.27 -5.39 26.52
N PRO A 38 1.71 -4.42 27.27
CA PRO A 38 1.19 -3.19 26.68
C PRO A 38 2.23 -2.45 25.83
N THR A 39 1.80 -1.90 24.69
CA THR A 39 2.64 -1.10 23.79
C THR A 39 1.81 -0.04 23.08
N THR A 40 2.46 1.00 22.56
CA THR A 40 1.86 2.01 21.67
C THR A 40 1.79 1.52 20.21
N GLY A 41 2.41 0.38 19.91
CA GLY A 41 2.57 -0.13 18.54
C GLY A 41 3.68 0.58 17.76
N ILE A 42 4.45 1.46 18.41
CA ILE A 42 5.55 2.21 17.82
C ILE A 42 6.82 1.89 18.61
N VAL A 43 7.86 1.45 17.90
CA VAL A 43 9.19 1.21 18.48
C VAL A 43 10.18 2.17 17.83
N TYR A 44 10.91 2.92 18.66
CA TYR A 44 11.93 3.85 18.20
C TYR A 44 13.31 3.19 18.23
N HIS A 45 14.03 3.30 17.12
CA HIS A 45 15.42 2.86 16.98
C HIS A 45 16.31 4.05 16.61
N PRO A 46 17.62 3.99 16.86
CA PRO A 46 18.57 4.95 16.30
C PRO A 46 18.44 5.03 14.77
N ALA A 47 18.69 6.20 14.21
CA ALA A 47 18.61 6.40 12.77
C ALA A 47 19.56 5.46 12.02
N LYS A 48 19.03 4.76 11.02
CA LYS A 48 19.77 3.89 10.10
C LYS A 48 19.32 4.24 8.68
N ASN A 49 20.25 4.45 7.77
CA ASN A 49 19.95 4.67 6.35
C ASN A 49 19.95 3.33 5.61
N GLY A 50 19.04 3.16 4.66
CA GLY A 50 18.90 1.93 3.87
C GLY A 50 18.28 0.75 4.62
N TYR A 51 17.84 0.96 5.86
CA TYR A 51 17.38 -0.11 6.73
C TYR A 51 16.14 -0.79 6.16
N ALA A 52 16.05 -2.12 6.33
CA ALA A 52 14.92 -2.91 5.85
C ALA A 52 14.65 -2.91 4.33
N THR A 53 15.43 -2.21 3.50
CA THR A 53 15.25 -2.18 2.04
C THR A 53 16.21 -3.10 1.30
N ASN A 54 17.51 -3.03 1.60
CA ASN A 54 18.57 -3.83 0.94
C ASN A 54 19.45 -4.54 1.97
N ASN A 55 19.86 -5.79 1.74
CA ASN A 55 20.91 -6.53 2.49
C ASN A 55 20.79 -6.66 4.03
N PHE A 56 19.77 -6.07 4.68
CA PHE A 56 19.57 -6.08 6.14
C PHE A 56 18.54 -7.12 6.61
N ASN A 57 18.34 -8.20 5.86
CA ASN A 57 17.32 -9.20 6.19
C ASN A 57 17.53 -9.85 7.57
N SER A 58 18.79 -10.03 8.02
CA SER A 58 19.08 -10.60 9.34
C SER A 58 18.63 -9.71 10.49
N ASP A 59 18.73 -8.39 10.35
CA ASP A 59 18.33 -7.44 11.39
C ASP A 59 16.82 -7.26 11.39
N VAL A 60 16.23 -7.15 10.20
CA VAL A 60 14.77 -7.17 10.04
C VAL A 60 14.16 -8.40 10.69
N GLN A 61 14.70 -9.59 10.42
CA GLN A 61 14.17 -10.84 10.96
C GLN A 61 14.16 -10.86 12.50
N LYS A 62 15.18 -10.26 13.14
CA LYS A 62 15.31 -10.17 14.61
C LYS A 62 14.37 -9.13 15.22
N GLU A 63 14.18 -8.01 14.53
CA GLU A 63 13.41 -6.87 15.05
C GLU A 63 11.92 -6.94 14.69
N ALA A 64 11.56 -7.59 13.58
CA ALA A 64 10.18 -7.69 13.12
C ALA A 64 9.30 -8.45 14.13
N TRP A 65 8.09 -7.94 14.32
CA TRP A 65 7.06 -8.69 15.02
C TRP A 65 6.48 -9.74 14.07
N ASN A 66 5.97 -10.85 14.63
CA ASN A 66 5.49 -11.99 13.85
C ASN A 66 4.55 -11.54 12.71
N ASN A 67 4.96 -11.78 11.47
CA ASN A 67 4.27 -11.35 10.25
C ASN A 67 2.86 -11.93 10.08
N TYR A 68 2.50 -12.97 10.85
CA TYR A 68 1.15 -13.52 10.89
C TYR A 68 0.24 -12.85 11.93
N LYS A 69 0.77 -11.95 12.75
CA LYS A 69 0.03 -11.19 13.77
C LYS A 69 0.09 -9.67 13.55
N TYR A 70 1.16 -9.18 12.93
CA TYR A 70 1.43 -7.76 12.77
C TYR A 70 1.84 -7.42 11.33
N CYS A 71 1.40 -6.27 10.84
CA CYS A 71 1.97 -5.65 9.65
C CYS A 71 3.15 -4.76 10.10
N ASN A 72 4.37 -5.15 9.77
CA ASN A 72 5.56 -4.37 10.12
C ASN A 72 5.76 -3.22 9.12
N VAL A 73 5.86 -1.99 9.63
CA VAL A 73 6.12 -0.78 8.84
C VAL A 73 7.36 -0.10 9.40
N TYR A 74 8.39 0.04 8.58
CA TYR A 74 9.64 0.72 8.93
C TYR A 74 9.65 2.12 8.34
N ILE A 75 10.00 3.11 9.16
CA ILE A 75 9.97 4.52 8.77
C ILE A 75 11.38 5.10 8.94
N GLN A 76 11.93 5.68 7.87
CA GLN A 76 13.26 6.30 7.84
C GLN A 76 13.33 7.37 6.74
N LEU A 77 14.39 8.17 6.63
CA LEU A 77 14.49 9.21 5.59
C LEU A 77 15.15 8.72 4.29
N ASP A 78 16.32 8.10 4.41
CA ASP A 78 17.05 7.54 3.27
C ASP A 78 16.73 6.05 3.18
N ILE A 79 15.70 5.67 2.42
CA ILE A 79 15.24 4.28 2.43
C ILE A 79 16.18 3.31 1.69
N TYR A 80 17.09 3.79 0.84
CA TYR A 80 18.02 2.94 0.08
C TYR A 80 19.48 3.06 0.56
N GLY A 81 19.81 4.01 1.44
CA GLY A 81 21.16 4.21 1.94
C GLY A 81 22.10 4.86 0.93
N ASN A 82 21.56 5.53 -0.08
CA ASN A 82 22.30 6.12 -1.19
C ASN A 82 22.28 7.66 -1.19
N GLY A 83 21.80 8.28 -0.10
CA GLY A 83 21.65 9.73 0.03
C GLY A 83 20.44 10.31 -0.69
N VAL A 84 19.60 9.49 -1.35
CA VAL A 84 18.38 9.96 -2.02
C VAL A 84 17.23 10.01 -1.02
N LEU A 85 16.88 11.23 -0.61
CA LEU A 85 15.87 11.49 0.43
C LEU A 85 14.43 11.61 -0.09
N THR A 86 14.20 11.35 -1.37
CA THR A 86 12.90 11.53 -2.06
C THR A 86 12.23 10.21 -2.46
N SER A 87 12.89 9.07 -2.29
CA SER A 87 12.28 7.76 -2.52
C SER A 87 11.09 7.55 -1.57
N SER A 88 9.92 7.16 -2.08
CA SER A 88 8.65 7.11 -1.33
C SER A 88 8.56 5.96 -0.34
N GLY A 89 8.72 4.74 -0.83
CA GLY A 89 8.52 3.53 -0.07
C GLY A 89 8.71 2.29 -0.92
N VAL A 90 8.57 1.14 -0.25
CA VAL A 90 8.52 -0.18 -0.86
C VAL A 90 7.69 -1.09 0.03
N ALA A 91 6.93 -1.98 -0.59
CA ALA A 91 6.15 -2.99 0.12
C ALA A 91 6.37 -4.38 -0.47
N TRP A 92 6.28 -5.38 0.39
CA TRP A 92 6.35 -6.78 -0.02
C TRP A 92 4.94 -7.31 -0.26
N TYR A 93 4.75 -7.87 -1.46
CA TYR A 93 3.54 -8.61 -1.84
C TYR A 93 3.24 -9.75 -0.86
N PRO A 94 2.00 -10.27 -0.82
CA PRO A 94 1.67 -11.46 -0.06
C PRO A 94 2.55 -12.64 -0.48
N ASP A 95 3.43 -13.08 0.42
CA ASP A 95 4.33 -14.20 0.20
C ASP A 95 4.52 -14.95 1.52
N SER A 96 4.23 -16.26 1.50
CA SER A 96 4.31 -17.11 2.69
C SER A 96 5.74 -17.40 3.10
N GLY A 97 6.68 -17.49 2.16
CA GLY A 97 8.11 -17.67 2.44
C GLY A 97 8.68 -16.47 3.19
N MET A 98 8.38 -15.26 2.72
CA MET A 98 8.76 -14.01 3.38
C MET A 98 8.12 -13.88 4.76
N SER A 99 6.84 -14.27 4.91
CA SER A 99 6.16 -14.21 6.20
C SER A 99 6.71 -15.25 7.18
N ASN A 100 7.00 -16.48 6.72
CA ASN A 100 7.66 -17.52 7.50
C ASN A 100 9.06 -17.10 7.97
N ALA A 101 9.80 -16.38 7.11
CA ALA A 101 11.11 -15.83 7.43
C ALA A 101 11.05 -14.55 8.27
N ASN A 102 9.85 -14.03 8.58
CA ASN A 102 9.64 -12.77 9.31
C ASN A 102 10.23 -11.54 8.56
N LEU A 103 10.18 -11.57 7.23
CA LEU A 103 10.76 -10.57 6.34
C LEU A 103 9.71 -9.73 5.58
N ALA A 104 8.43 -10.08 5.58
CA ALA A 104 7.41 -9.27 4.93
C ALA A 104 7.17 -7.96 5.71
N ARG A 105 7.17 -6.83 5.00
CA ARG A 105 7.13 -5.50 5.59
C ARG A 105 6.68 -4.43 4.60
N ILE A 106 6.52 -3.22 5.09
CA ILE A 106 6.50 -1.98 4.31
C ILE A 106 7.66 -1.13 4.82
N VAL A 107 8.39 -0.47 3.92
CA VAL A 107 9.35 0.57 4.26
C VAL A 107 8.85 1.87 3.68
N TYR A 108 8.82 2.93 4.48
CA TYR A 108 8.23 4.21 4.10
C TYR A 108 9.17 5.36 4.46
N ASN A 109 9.24 6.35 3.58
CA ASN A 109 10.06 7.52 3.85
C ASN A 109 9.34 8.49 4.79
N GLY A 110 9.89 8.68 6.00
CA GLY A 110 9.29 9.51 7.04
C GLY A 110 9.18 11.00 6.71
N ARG A 111 9.89 11.50 5.68
CA ARG A 111 9.73 12.87 5.13
C ARG A 111 8.27 13.12 4.74
N TYR A 112 7.58 12.06 4.37
CA TYR A 112 6.23 12.03 3.88
C TYR A 112 5.19 11.86 5.02
N LEU A 113 5.65 11.80 6.28
CA LEU A 113 4.78 11.86 7.47
C LEU A 113 4.72 13.25 8.12
N TYR A 114 5.79 14.05 8.04
CA TYR A 114 5.94 15.30 8.79
C TYR A 114 5.64 16.54 7.94
N GLY A 115 4.85 17.48 8.47
CA GLY A 115 4.63 18.82 7.89
C GLY A 115 3.64 18.90 6.71
N ASN A 116 2.98 17.80 6.35
CA ASN A 116 2.06 17.75 5.21
C ASN A 116 0.60 17.72 5.69
N THR A 117 -0.04 18.90 5.66
CA THR A 117 -1.43 19.10 6.07
C THR A 117 -2.44 18.99 4.92
N ASN A 118 -2.03 18.61 3.71
CA ASN A 118 -2.96 18.40 2.60
C ASN A 118 -3.42 16.94 2.50
N ASP A 119 -4.72 16.74 2.31
CA ASP A 119 -5.42 15.43 2.22
C ASP A 119 -4.96 14.53 1.06
N GLU A 120 -3.98 14.98 0.27
CA GLU A 120 -3.43 14.26 -0.88
C GLU A 120 -2.18 13.48 -0.52
N PHE A 121 -1.55 13.77 0.62
CA PHE A 121 -0.25 13.20 0.97
C PHE A 121 -0.33 11.87 1.77
N SER A 122 -1.46 11.61 2.45
CA SER A 122 -1.85 10.29 3.02
C SER A 122 -1.96 9.17 1.96
N SER A 123 -1.85 9.53 0.69
CA SER A 123 -2.00 8.64 -0.45
C SER A 123 -0.73 7.85 -0.81
N VAL A 124 0.48 8.29 -0.43
CA VAL A 124 1.70 7.50 -0.73
C VAL A 124 1.79 6.26 0.15
N LEU A 125 1.47 6.39 1.44
CA LEU A 125 1.36 5.20 2.29
C LEU A 125 0.20 4.29 1.83
N THR A 126 -0.88 4.89 1.33
CA THR A 126 -1.99 4.14 0.69
C THR A 126 -1.52 3.32 -0.52
N HIS A 127 -0.64 3.88 -1.36
CA HIS A 127 0.00 3.18 -2.48
C HIS A 127 0.80 1.96 -2.01
N GLU A 128 1.66 2.13 -1.00
CA GLU A 128 2.46 1.02 -0.45
C GLU A 128 1.56 -0.07 0.18
N PHE A 129 0.47 0.31 0.84
CA PHE A 129 -0.52 -0.66 1.31
C PHE A 129 -1.26 -1.36 0.16
N GLY A 130 -1.46 -0.69 -0.97
CA GLY A 130 -1.96 -1.31 -2.20
C GLY A 130 -1.06 -2.47 -2.64
N HIS A 131 0.25 -2.26 -2.70
CA HIS A 131 1.22 -3.32 -2.97
C HIS A 131 1.21 -4.42 -1.91
N TRP A 132 1.19 -4.07 -0.62
CA TRP A 132 1.09 -5.05 0.47
C TRP A 132 -0.19 -5.92 0.39
N LEU A 133 -1.26 -5.36 -0.20
CA LEU A 133 -2.54 -5.99 -0.56
C LEU A 133 -2.57 -6.51 -2.02
N ASN A 134 -1.41 -6.80 -2.61
CA ASN A 134 -1.24 -7.47 -3.90
C ASN A 134 -1.53 -6.64 -5.16
N LEU A 135 -1.71 -5.32 -5.09
CA LEU A 135 -1.90 -4.50 -6.29
C LEU A 135 -0.58 -4.20 -6.97
N PHE A 136 -0.53 -4.36 -8.29
CA PHE A 136 0.59 -3.91 -9.10
C PHE A 136 0.41 -2.43 -9.48
N HIS A 137 1.47 -1.81 -9.97
CA HIS A 137 1.35 -0.51 -10.61
C HIS A 137 0.39 -0.59 -11.79
N THR A 138 -0.43 0.43 -12.02
CA THR A 138 -1.34 0.48 -13.18
C THR A 138 -0.60 0.42 -14.52
N PHE A 139 0.68 0.79 -14.52
CA PHE A 139 1.58 0.76 -15.66
C PHE A 139 2.50 -0.46 -15.69
N GLU A 140 2.21 -1.50 -14.90
CA GLU A 140 2.97 -2.75 -14.91
C GLU A 140 3.02 -3.29 -16.35
N HIS A 141 4.22 -3.59 -16.85
CA HIS A 141 4.49 -3.97 -18.24
C HIS A 141 4.09 -2.96 -19.34
N GLY A 142 3.65 -1.75 -18.98
CA GLY A 142 3.35 -0.65 -19.89
C GLY A 142 2.13 -0.87 -20.78
N CYS A 143 2.02 -0.05 -21.83
CA CYS A 143 0.98 -0.15 -22.85
C CYS A 143 1.53 -0.85 -24.10
N VAL A 144 1.56 -2.18 -24.06
CA VAL A 144 2.17 -3.01 -25.12
C VAL A 144 1.20 -4.01 -25.74
N ASN A 145 0.05 -4.25 -25.11
CA ASN A 145 -0.91 -5.24 -25.58
C ASN A 145 -1.84 -4.59 -26.59
N SER A 146 -2.11 -5.28 -27.70
CA SER A 146 -3.01 -4.78 -28.75
C SER A 146 -4.49 -4.77 -28.35
N SER A 147 -4.84 -5.31 -27.17
CA SER A 147 -6.19 -5.28 -26.62
C SER A 147 -6.19 -5.47 -25.10
N GLU A 148 -7.32 -5.16 -24.46
CA GLU A 148 -7.59 -5.43 -23.03
C GLU A 148 -8.27 -6.79 -22.77
N GLY A 149 -8.42 -7.64 -23.79
CA GLY A 149 -9.19 -8.89 -23.66
C GLY A 149 -8.59 -9.92 -22.70
N GLN A 150 -7.34 -9.72 -22.25
CA GLN A 150 -6.61 -10.59 -21.32
C GLN A 150 -6.12 -9.81 -20.08
N CYS A 151 -6.81 -8.74 -19.73
CA CYS A 151 -6.50 -7.85 -18.61
C CYS A 151 -6.41 -8.55 -17.23
N ASP A 152 -6.90 -9.78 -17.07
CA ASP A 152 -6.75 -10.59 -15.86
C ASP A 152 -5.36 -11.25 -15.73
N ARG A 153 -4.60 -11.30 -16.83
CA ARG A 153 -3.31 -12.00 -16.95
C ARG A 153 -2.17 -11.09 -17.39
N THR A 154 -2.48 -9.99 -18.05
CA THR A 154 -1.52 -8.99 -18.53
C THR A 154 -1.50 -7.75 -17.64
N GLY A 155 -0.44 -6.95 -17.76
CA GLY A 155 -0.34 -5.66 -17.08
C GLY A 155 -0.47 -5.76 -15.55
N ASP A 156 -1.28 -4.88 -14.98
CA ASP A 156 -1.56 -4.84 -13.54
C ASP A 156 -2.54 -5.93 -13.06
N ARG A 157 -3.06 -6.72 -14.00
CA ARG A 157 -4.00 -7.81 -13.81
C ARG A 157 -5.37 -7.38 -13.28
N VAL A 158 -5.81 -6.18 -13.64
CA VAL A 158 -7.10 -5.62 -13.26
C VAL A 158 -7.83 -5.07 -14.51
N CYS A 159 -9.04 -5.57 -14.78
CA CYS A 159 -9.73 -5.27 -16.03
C CYS A 159 -10.42 -3.90 -16.11
N ASP A 160 -10.60 -3.22 -14.99
CA ASP A 160 -11.19 -1.89 -14.94
C ASP A 160 -10.14 -0.76 -14.82
N THR A 161 -8.85 -1.10 -14.87
CA THR A 161 -7.71 -0.20 -15.01
C THR A 161 -7.16 -0.30 -16.43
N PRO A 162 -7.39 0.71 -17.30
CA PRO A 162 -6.84 0.68 -18.65
C PRO A 162 -5.31 0.67 -18.61
N GLN A 163 -4.69 -0.13 -19.46
CA GLN A 163 -3.24 -0.22 -19.58
C GLN A 163 -2.64 1.16 -19.85
N THR A 164 -1.49 1.46 -19.25
CA THR A 164 -0.87 2.78 -19.29
C THR A 164 0.65 2.67 -19.19
N VAL A 165 1.37 3.74 -19.54
CA VAL A 165 2.81 3.89 -19.32
C VAL A 165 3.13 4.68 -18.04
N GLY A 166 2.10 4.97 -17.25
CA GLY A 166 2.15 5.82 -16.06
C GLY A 166 1.87 7.28 -16.40
N ASN A 167 1.36 8.02 -15.42
CA ASN A 167 0.96 9.40 -15.61
C ASN A 167 1.90 10.37 -14.88
N GLN A 168 2.07 11.56 -15.47
CA GLN A 168 2.77 12.68 -14.86
C GLN A 168 1.78 13.85 -14.81
N GLY A 169 1.26 14.14 -13.62
CA GLY A 169 0.21 15.14 -13.42
C GLY A 169 -1.22 14.60 -13.52
N CYS A 170 -2.19 15.50 -13.29
CA CYS A 170 -3.60 15.11 -13.11
C CYS A 170 -4.44 15.27 -14.39
N LYS A 171 -3.80 15.60 -15.51
CA LYS A 171 -4.52 15.78 -16.78
C LYS A 171 -4.88 14.41 -17.36
N PRO A 172 -6.09 14.24 -17.90
CA PRO A 172 -6.44 13.01 -18.59
C PRO A 172 -5.52 12.78 -19.80
N VAL A 173 -5.00 11.57 -19.93
CA VAL A 173 -4.25 11.13 -21.13
C VAL A 173 -4.88 9.86 -21.69
N HIS A 174 -4.50 9.51 -22.91
CA HIS A 174 -4.96 8.29 -23.56
C HIS A 174 -3.80 7.30 -23.67
N ASN A 175 -4.11 6.01 -23.56
CA ASN A 175 -3.15 4.95 -23.77
C ASN A 175 -2.93 4.64 -25.25
N CYS A 176 -2.08 3.66 -25.55
CA CYS A 176 -1.77 3.18 -26.90
C CYS A 176 -2.97 2.58 -27.66
N LEU A 177 -4.09 2.31 -26.99
CA LEU A 177 -5.35 1.87 -27.59
C LEU A 177 -6.37 3.01 -27.74
N GLY A 178 -5.98 4.26 -27.44
CA GLY A 178 -6.87 5.41 -27.49
C GLY A 178 -7.90 5.46 -26.36
N GLN A 179 -7.69 4.71 -25.27
CA GLN A 179 -8.57 4.71 -24.10
C GLN A 179 -8.08 5.70 -23.06
N LEU A 180 -9.00 6.38 -22.38
CA LEU A 180 -8.66 7.28 -21.28
C LEU A 180 -8.05 6.48 -20.12
N VAL A 181 -6.93 6.92 -19.56
CA VAL A 181 -6.28 6.27 -18.41
C VAL A 181 -6.60 6.98 -17.11
N ASN A 182 -6.64 6.21 -16.02
CA ASN A 182 -6.95 6.73 -14.69
C ASN A 182 -5.68 7.21 -13.97
N GLY A 183 -5.24 8.42 -14.29
CA GLY A 183 -4.16 9.09 -13.54
C GLY A 183 -4.54 9.47 -12.10
N GLU A 184 -5.77 9.23 -11.66
CA GLU A 184 -6.19 9.44 -10.26
C GLU A 184 -6.05 8.17 -9.41
N ASN A 185 -5.63 7.05 -10.00
CA ASN A 185 -5.49 5.78 -9.31
C ASN A 185 -4.34 5.82 -8.30
N TYR A 186 -4.55 5.27 -7.09
CA TYR A 186 -3.50 5.20 -6.07
C TYR A 186 -2.26 4.42 -6.53
N MET A 187 -2.40 3.48 -7.48
CA MET A 187 -1.30 2.64 -7.99
C MET A 187 -0.60 3.21 -9.24
N ASP A 188 -0.90 4.45 -9.63
CA ASP A 188 -0.11 5.21 -10.61
C ASP A 188 1.07 5.93 -9.90
N TYR A 189 1.88 6.74 -10.58
CA TYR A 189 2.92 7.62 -10.00
C TYR A 189 2.57 9.12 -10.08
N SER A 190 1.35 9.45 -10.51
CA SER A 190 0.81 10.81 -10.51
C SER A 190 0.62 11.43 -9.11
N GLY A 191 0.79 10.65 -8.04
CA GLY A 191 0.59 11.10 -6.65
C GLY A 191 1.46 12.28 -6.23
N ALA A 192 2.69 12.36 -6.76
CA ALA A 192 3.60 13.47 -6.49
C ALA A 192 3.02 14.82 -6.97
N TYR A 193 2.04 14.79 -7.88
CA TYR A 193 1.34 15.95 -8.41
C TYR A 193 -0.01 16.20 -7.71
N GLY A 194 -0.30 15.48 -6.63
CA GLY A 194 -1.54 15.62 -5.87
C GLY A 194 -2.75 14.92 -6.50
N CYS A 195 -2.54 13.97 -7.41
CA CYS A 195 -3.64 13.42 -8.22
C CYS A 195 -4.34 12.19 -7.63
N TYR A 196 -3.81 11.54 -6.59
CA TYR A 196 -4.37 10.30 -6.07
C TYR A 196 -5.77 10.47 -5.45
N ARG A 197 -6.72 9.62 -5.85
CA ARG A 197 -8.13 9.69 -5.43
C ARG A 197 -8.79 8.35 -5.13
N MET A 198 -8.43 7.25 -5.80
CA MET A 198 -9.27 6.04 -5.80
C MET A 198 -8.53 4.73 -6.07
N PHE A 199 -9.14 3.65 -5.57
CA PHE A 199 -9.02 2.31 -6.11
C PHE A 199 -10.24 1.98 -6.97
N THR A 200 -10.07 1.04 -7.90
CA THR A 200 -11.17 0.52 -8.73
C THR A 200 -11.87 -0.67 -8.08
N VAL A 201 -13.03 -1.07 -8.59
CA VAL A 201 -13.75 -2.29 -8.16
C VAL A 201 -12.88 -3.52 -8.31
N GLY A 202 -12.19 -3.67 -9.45
CA GLY A 202 -11.29 -4.80 -9.71
C GLY A 202 -10.06 -4.80 -8.79
N GLN A 203 -9.51 -3.63 -8.46
CA GLN A 203 -8.45 -3.53 -7.46
C GLN A 203 -8.95 -3.94 -6.08
N VAL A 204 -10.14 -3.49 -5.65
CA VAL A 204 -10.71 -3.90 -4.36
C VAL A 204 -10.93 -5.41 -4.29
N ALA A 205 -11.47 -6.03 -5.33
CA ALA A 205 -11.63 -7.49 -5.40
C ALA A 205 -10.28 -8.23 -5.26
N ARG A 206 -9.21 -7.68 -5.86
CA ARG A 206 -7.86 -8.23 -5.73
C ARG A 206 -7.28 -8.07 -4.32
N MET A 207 -7.54 -6.95 -3.65
CA MET A 207 -7.16 -6.72 -2.25
C MET A 207 -7.93 -7.65 -1.29
N GLU A 208 -9.22 -7.89 -1.53
CA GLU A 208 -10.02 -8.86 -0.78
C GLU A 208 -9.46 -10.28 -0.93
N ALA A 209 -9.11 -10.68 -2.15
CA ALA A 209 -8.45 -11.97 -2.40
C ALA A 209 -7.08 -12.05 -1.70
N ALA A 210 -6.31 -10.95 -1.68
CA ALA A 210 -5.04 -10.88 -0.96
C ALA A 210 -5.22 -11.10 0.56
N MET A 211 -6.32 -10.61 1.16
CA MET A 211 -6.62 -10.86 2.58
C MET A 211 -6.95 -12.31 2.90
N GLN A 212 -7.28 -13.13 1.89
CA GLN A 212 -7.46 -14.57 2.03
C GLN A 212 -6.16 -15.37 1.84
N HIS A 213 -5.09 -14.74 1.34
CA HIS A 213 -3.78 -15.38 1.18
C HIS A 213 -3.23 -15.87 2.53
N PRO A 214 -2.55 -17.03 2.63
CA PRO A 214 -2.02 -17.55 3.89
C PRO A 214 -1.11 -16.57 4.66
N ALA A 215 -0.38 -15.71 3.95
CA ALA A 215 0.45 -14.65 4.53
C ALA A 215 -0.34 -13.49 5.19
N ARG A 216 -1.65 -13.35 4.90
CA ARG A 216 -2.47 -12.21 5.34
C ARG A 216 -3.67 -12.63 6.17
N LYS A 217 -4.28 -13.77 5.84
CA LYS A 217 -5.45 -14.31 6.53
C LYS A 217 -5.30 -14.36 8.06
N PRO A 218 -4.15 -14.80 8.62
CA PRO A 218 -3.96 -14.84 10.07
C PRO A 218 -4.10 -13.47 10.76
N LEU A 219 -3.77 -12.36 10.09
CA LEU A 219 -3.70 -11.02 10.71
C LEU A 219 -5.03 -10.55 11.31
N TRP A 220 -6.15 -10.96 10.71
CA TRP A 220 -7.49 -10.51 11.08
C TRP A 220 -8.32 -11.60 11.76
N GLN A 221 -7.71 -12.74 12.11
CA GLN A 221 -8.42 -13.78 12.85
C GLN A 221 -8.65 -13.35 14.31
N PRO A 222 -9.79 -13.71 14.93
CA PRO A 222 -10.14 -13.26 16.29
C PRO A 222 -9.02 -13.46 17.32
N GLN A 223 -8.34 -14.62 17.27
CA GLN A 223 -7.25 -14.94 18.18
C GLN A 223 -6.08 -13.96 18.06
N ASN A 224 -5.74 -13.54 16.84
CA ASN A 224 -4.64 -12.60 16.64
C ASN A 224 -5.06 -11.17 16.99
N LEU A 225 -6.31 -10.77 16.73
CA LEU A 225 -6.83 -9.48 17.20
C LEU A 225 -6.78 -9.36 18.74
N ILE A 226 -7.07 -10.45 19.46
CA ILE A 226 -6.94 -10.51 20.94
C ILE A 226 -5.47 -10.46 21.37
N ALA A 227 -4.61 -11.23 20.68
CA ALA A 227 -3.18 -11.33 20.98
C ALA A 227 -2.45 -10.00 20.77
N THR A 228 -2.87 -9.19 19.79
CA THR A 228 -2.31 -7.87 19.51
C THR A 228 -3.03 -6.73 20.23
N GLY A 229 -4.12 -7.03 20.95
CA GLY A 229 -4.88 -6.07 21.76
C GLY A 229 -5.80 -5.14 20.96
N VAL A 230 -6.24 -5.54 19.77
CA VAL A 230 -7.09 -4.70 18.89
C VAL A 230 -8.50 -5.26 18.68
N ALA A 231 -8.85 -6.37 19.34
CA ALA A 231 -10.22 -6.89 19.36
C ALA A 231 -11.19 -5.92 20.07
N GLY A 232 -12.36 -5.68 19.49
CA GLY A 232 -13.46 -4.94 20.13
C GLY A 232 -13.35 -3.41 20.18
N ASN A 233 -12.23 -2.81 19.74
CA ASN A 233 -12.05 -1.36 19.70
C ASN A 233 -12.57 -0.77 18.37
N ASN A 234 -13.89 -0.72 18.17
CA ASN A 234 -14.51 -0.02 17.02
C ASN A 234 -14.98 1.37 17.43
#